data_AF-A0A7S2LUZ2-F1
#
_entry.id   AF-A0A7S2LUZ2-F1
#
_cell.length_a   1.000
_cell.length_b   1.000
_cell.length_c   1.000
_cell.angle_alpha   90.00
_cell.angle_beta   90.00
_cell.angle_gamma   90.00
#
_symmetry.space_group_name_H-M   'P 1'
#
loop_
_entity.id
_entity.type
_entity.pdbx_description
1 polymer ?
#
loop_
_entity_poly.entity_id
_entity_poly.type
_entity_poly.pdbx_seq_one_letter_code
_entity_poly.pdbx_strand_id
1 'polypeptide(L)'
;GLDARPPWVLVVPSYGRPDRLRANTLAVLRRQGISPERIEVWLAPGRAPGQHVDELERYRCALMHDWPGIRLRVGVRGIREQRWHIGLQYAEGTHIVSLDDDIEELSFKATEGTTAGTLKTLPPSSLEAIVHHAHDLMLQENAYIWGFSTSSQPRNMVVGNISRKNGFVNGFIYGWRVRHDPSLQSIFSSPTEDAERSVRFFAKDRVVLRYGMYCARTKFKAPA
;
A
#
# COMPACT_ATOMS: atom_id res chain seq x y z
N GLY A 1 -11.70 -13.47 26.38
CA GLY A 1 -12.27 -13.95 25.11
C GLY A 1 -11.30 -13.57 24.03
N LEU A 2 -10.65 -14.54 23.40
CA LEU A 2 -9.47 -14.32 22.57
C LEU A 2 -9.83 -13.60 21.28
N ASP A 3 -9.39 -12.34 21.19
CA ASP A 3 -8.68 -11.76 20.04
C ASP A 3 -9.28 -11.98 18.65
N ALA A 4 -10.50 -11.49 18.42
CA ALA A 4 -10.87 -11.13 17.06
C ALA A 4 -10.03 -9.89 16.65
N ARG A 5 -8.86 -10.12 16.05
CA ARG A 5 -8.04 -9.05 15.48
C ARG A 5 -8.92 -8.18 14.58
N PRO A 6 -8.82 -6.85 14.67
CA PRO A 6 -9.73 -5.98 13.94
C PRO A 6 -9.60 -6.19 12.42
N PRO A 7 -10.72 -6.06 11.70
CA PRO A 7 -10.74 -6.29 10.26
C PRO A 7 -9.85 -5.26 9.55
N TRP A 8 -9.02 -5.75 8.63
CA TRP A 8 -8.23 -4.93 7.73
C TRP A 8 -8.57 -5.29 6.27
N VAL A 9 -8.37 -4.33 5.37
CA VAL A 9 -8.58 -4.49 3.93
C VAL A 9 -7.35 -4.05 3.15
N LEU A 10 -7.02 -4.81 2.11
CA LEU A 10 -5.99 -4.45 1.16
C LEU A 10 -6.62 -3.76 -0.04
N VAL A 11 -6.14 -2.58 -0.37
CA VAL A 11 -6.60 -1.82 -1.53
C VAL A 11 -5.47 -1.66 -2.54
N VAL A 12 -5.80 -1.81 -3.83
CA VAL A 12 -4.87 -1.55 -4.93
C VAL A 12 -5.49 -0.56 -5.90
N PRO A 13 -5.18 0.75 -5.80
CA PRO A 13 -5.54 1.72 -6.81
C PRO A 13 -4.87 1.37 -8.14
N SER A 14 -5.62 1.30 -9.23
CA SER A 14 -5.04 0.92 -10.53
C SER A 14 -5.79 1.56 -11.71
N TYR A 15 -5.03 1.89 -12.76
CA TYR A 15 -5.55 2.46 -14.01
C TYR A 15 -4.65 2.09 -15.18
N GLY A 16 -5.25 1.65 -16.28
CA GLY A 16 -4.62 1.37 -17.55
C GLY A 16 -3.75 0.12 -17.57
N ARG A 17 -3.60 -0.59 -16.45
CA ARG A 17 -2.52 -1.57 -16.22
C ARG A 17 -3.00 -2.94 -15.68
N PRO A 18 -4.08 -3.54 -16.20
CA PRO A 18 -4.60 -4.80 -15.65
C PRO A 18 -3.60 -5.96 -15.71
N ASP A 19 -2.88 -6.11 -16.84
CA ASP A 19 -1.89 -7.18 -16.98
C ASP A 19 -0.68 -6.98 -16.06
N ARG A 20 -0.27 -5.73 -15.83
CA ARG A 20 0.82 -5.41 -14.90
C ARG A 20 0.40 -5.71 -13.46
N LEU A 21 -0.81 -5.30 -13.07
CA LEU A 21 -1.40 -5.64 -11.77
C LEU A 21 -1.38 -7.16 -11.53
N ARG A 22 -1.84 -7.92 -12.53
CA ARG A 22 -1.87 -9.38 -12.47
C ARG A 22 -0.48 -9.99 -12.31
N ALA A 23 0.47 -9.58 -13.16
CA ALA A 23 1.80 -10.16 -13.20
C ALA A 23 2.69 -9.75 -12.01
N ASN A 24 2.44 -8.57 -11.42
CA ASN A 24 3.25 -7.99 -10.37
C ASN A 24 2.55 -8.09 -9.00
N THR A 25 1.78 -7.07 -8.63
CA THR A 25 1.26 -6.93 -7.25
C THR A 25 0.38 -8.11 -6.86
N LEU A 26 -0.53 -8.56 -7.71
CA LEU A 26 -1.36 -9.72 -7.38
C LEU A 26 -0.52 -11.00 -7.24
N ALA A 27 0.47 -11.23 -8.12
CA ALA A 27 1.38 -12.36 -7.97
C ALA A 27 2.17 -12.30 -6.65
N VAL A 28 2.59 -11.12 -6.20
CA VAL A 28 3.20 -10.92 -4.87
C VAL A 28 2.21 -11.28 -3.75
N LEU A 29 0.97 -10.80 -3.82
CA LEU A 29 -0.05 -11.07 -2.80
C LEU A 29 -0.39 -12.56 -2.71
N ARG A 30 -0.43 -13.27 -3.85
CA ARG A 30 -0.60 -14.73 -3.88
C ARG A 30 0.56 -15.45 -3.18
N ARG A 31 1.82 -15.05 -3.44
CA ARG A 31 3.00 -15.62 -2.75
C ARG A 31 2.99 -15.33 -1.24
N GLN A 32 2.42 -14.20 -0.85
CA GLN A 32 2.22 -13.85 0.56
C GLN A 32 1.00 -14.53 1.19
N GLY A 33 0.23 -15.32 0.43
CA GLY A 33 -0.94 -16.03 0.95
C GLY A 33 -2.10 -15.10 1.30
N ILE A 34 -2.16 -13.88 0.76
CA ILE A 34 -3.26 -12.96 1.04
C ILE A 34 -4.50 -13.43 0.33
N SER A 35 -5.56 -13.63 1.11
CA SER A 35 -6.82 -14.15 0.59
C SER A 35 -7.50 -13.14 -0.36
N PRO A 36 -8.04 -13.58 -1.53
CA PRO A 36 -8.70 -12.68 -2.48
C PRO A 36 -9.83 -11.85 -1.88
N GLU A 37 -10.58 -12.36 -0.89
CA GLU A 37 -11.63 -11.57 -0.26
C GLU A 37 -11.11 -10.38 0.54
N ARG A 38 -9.82 -10.34 0.91
CA ARG A 38 -9.22 -9.18 1.56
C ARG A 38 -8.77 -8.10 0.57
N ILE A 39 -8.76 -8.40 -0.73
CA ILE A 39 -8.19 -7.55 -1.75
C ILE A 39 -9.31 -6.84 -2.52
N GLU A 40 -9.24 -5.52 -2.56
CA GLU A 40 -10.09 -4.68 -3.40
C GLU A 40 -9.24 -3.88 -4.40
N VAL A 41 -9.52 -4.03 -5.70
CA VAL A 41 -8.87 -3.24 -6.75
C VAL A 41 -9.76 -2.06 -7.08
N TRP A 42 -9.21 -0.86 -6.92
CA TRP A 42 -9.93 0.40 -7.06
C TRP A 42 -9.58 1.09 -8.38
N LEU A 43 -10.49 1.00 -9.33
CA LEU A 43 -10.33 1.43 -10.72
C LEU A 43 -10.75 2.89 -10.88
N ALA A 44 -10.01 3.65 -11.70
CA ALA A 44 -10.48 4.97 -12.12
C ALA A 44 -11.63 4.82 -13.14
N PRO A 45 -12.64 5.71 -13.11
CA PRO A 45 -13.78 5.61 -14.00
C PRO A 45 -13.43 6.02 -15.44
N GLY A 46 -13.98 5.29 -16.40
CA GLY A 46 -13.82 5.54 -17.83
C GLY A 46 -12.89 4.54 -18.51
N ARG A 47 -12.24 4.98 -19.59
CA ARG A 47 -11.37 4.15 -20.43
C ARG A 47 -9.94 4.69 -20.37
N ALA A 48 -8.96 3.79 -20.29
CA ALA A 48 -7.57 4.19 -20.53
C ALA A 48 -7.33 4.60 -21.99
N PRO A 49 -6.33 5.45 -22.27
CA PRO A 49 -5.97 5.85 -23.63
C PRO A 49 -5.77 4.63 -24.55
N GLY A 50 -6.34 4.70 -25.76
CA GLY A 50 -6.25 3.63 -26.76
C GLY A 50 -7.09 2.39 -26.47
N GLN A 51 -7.99 2.42 -25.48
CA GLN A 51 -8.86 1.29 -25.16
C GLN A 51 -10.30 1.51 -25.66
N HIS A 52 -10.93 0.43 -26.10
CA HIS A 52 -12.29 0.45 -26.63
C HIS A 52 -13.37 0.19 -25.56
N VAL A 53 -12.98 -0.44 -24.45
CA VAL A 53 -13.85 -0.76 -23.30
C VAL A 53 -13.38 -0.02 -22.05
N ASP A 54 -14.24 0.06 -21.04
CA ASP A 54 -13.92 0.68 -19.76
C ASP A 54 -12.97 -0.15 -18.90
N GLU A 55 -12.40 0.49 -17.88
CA GLU A 55 -11.43 -0.14 -16.98
C GLU A 55 -12.04 -1.31 -16.20
N LEU A 56 -13.33 -1.28 -15.85
CA LEU A 56 -13.96 -2.38 -15.13
C LEU A 56 -13.98 -3.64 -15.98
N GLU A 57 -14.39 -3.53 -17.25
CA GLU A 57 -14.39 -4.65 -18.19
C GLU A 57 -12.98 -5.16 -18.46
N ARG A 58 -12.02 -4.26 -18.71
CA ARG A 58 -10.61 -4.67 -18.93
C ARG A 58 -10.05 -5.48 -17.77
N TYR A 59 -10.28 -5.03 -16.53
CA TYR A 59 -9.77 -5.70 -15.34
C TYR A 59 -10.51 -7.01 -15.09
N ARG A 60 -11.83 -7.07 -15.33
CA ARG A 60 -12.58 -8.34 -15.29
C ARG A 60 -11.99 -9.36 -16.25
N CYS A 61 -11.81 -9.01 -17.52
CA CYS A 61 -11.25 -9.93 -18.51
C CYS A 61 -9.83 -10.39 -18.15
N ALA A 62 -8.96 -9.49 -17.70
CA ALA A 62 -7.59 -9.84 -17.38
C ALA A 62 -7.46 -10.74 -16.14
N LEU A 63 -8.37 -10.59 -15.16
CA LEU A 63 -8.27 -11.21 -13.85
C LEU A 63 -9.19 -12.42 -13.65
N MET A 64 -10.22 -12.62 -14.48
CA MET A 64 -11.26 -13.64 -14.25
C MET A 64 -10.75 -15.08 -14.06
N HIS A 65 -9.66 -15.45 -14.74
CA HIS A 65 -9.10 -16.80 -14.65
C HIS A 65 -8.19 -16.99 -13.43
N ASP A 66 -7.33 -16.01 -13.16
CA ASP A 66 -6.29 -16.13 -12.13
C ASP A 66 -6.77 -15.67 -10.74
N TRP A 67 -7.79 -14.80 -10.71
CA TRP A 67 -8.31 -14.15 -9.51
C TRP A 67 -9.83 -14.14 -9.49
N PRO A 68 -10.47 -15.33 -9.54
CA PRO A 68 -11.92 -15.40 -9.43
C PRO A 68 -12.34 -14.83 -8.07
N GLY A 69 -13.30 -13.90 -8.08
CA GLY A 69 -13.85 -13.31 -6.86
C GLY A 69 -13.06 -12.13 -6.26
N ILE A 70 -11.97 -11.67 -6.89
CA ILE A 70 -11.35 -10.40 -6.49
C ILE A 70 -12.37 -9.26 -6.63
N ARG A 71 -12.45 -8.39 -5.62
CA ARG A 71 -13.42 -7.29 -5.64
C ARG A 71 -12.89 -6.16 -6.50
N LEU A 72 -13.61 -5.85 -7.57
CA LEU A 72 -13.34 -4.67 -8.40
C LEU A 72 -14.31 -3.55 -8.01
N ARG A 73 -13.76 -2.40 -7.67
CA ARG A 73 -14.51 -1.19 -7.29
C ARG A 73 -14.22 -0.09 -8.30
N VAL A 74 -15.25 0.62 -8.75
CA VAL A 74 -15.05 1.85 -9.53
C VAL A 74 -15.03 3.02 -8.55
N GLY A 75 -13.94 3.78 -8.56
CA GLY A 75 -13.76 4.96 -7.70
C GLY A 75 -13.83 6.25 -8.51
N VAL A 76 -12.89 7.16 -8.23
CA VAL A 76 -12.77 8.50 -8.82
C VAL A 76 -11.46 8.66 -9.61
N ARG A 77 -11.36 9.73 -10.39
CA ARG A 77 -10.15 10.05 -11.16
C ARG A 77 -9.11 10.75 -10.30
N GLY A 78 -7.84 10.43 -10.54
CA GLY A 78 -6.70 11.00 -9.81
C GLY A 78 -6.33 10.15 -8.61
N ILE A 79 -5.04 9.82 -8.46
CA ILE A 79 -4.57 8.92 -7.39
C ILE A 79 -4.82 9.50 -5.99
N ARG A 80 -4.70 10.82 -5.84
CA ARG A 80 -4.92 11.53 -4.59
C ARG A 80 -6.39 11.44 -4.17
N GLU A 81 -7.27 11.80 -5.07
CA GLU A 81 -8.72 11.75 -4.92
C GLU A 81 -9.17 10.31 -4.66
N GLN A 82 -8.58 9.35 -5.37
CA GLN A 82 -8.86 7.92 -5.21
C GLN A 82 -8.51 7.44 -3.80
N ARG A 83 -7.30 7.76 -3.29
CA ARG A 83 -6.88 7.38 -1.93
C ARG A 83 -7.79 7.98 -0.86
N TRP A 84 -8.16 9.25 -1.01
CA TRP A 84 -9.12 9.91 -0.12
C TRP A 84 -10.50 9.26 -0.20
N HIS A 85 -11.01 9.06 -1.42
CA HIS A 85 -12.31 8.44 -1.67
C HIS A 85 -12.40 7.04 -1.06
N ILE A 86 -11.37 6.21 -1.23
CA ILE A 86 -11.27 4.88 -0.60
C ILE A 86 -11.49 5.00 0.91
N GLY A 87 -10.80 5.92 1.59
CA GLY A 87 -10.95 6.12 3.04
C GLY A 87 -12.39 6.45 3.46
N LEU A 88 -13.12 7.22 2.65
CA LEU A 88 -14.52 7.57 2.91
C LEU A 88 -15.49 6.37 2.76
N GLN A 89 -15.07 5.28 2.13
CA GLN A 89 -15.90 4.08 1.94
C GLN A 89 -15.87 3.13 3.15
N TYR A 90 -15.06 3.44 4.16
CA TYR A 90 -14.93 2.63 5.37
C TYR A 90 -15.19 3.47 6.62
N ALA A 91 -15.64 2.81 7.69
CA ALA A 91 -15.85 3.46 8.98
C ALA A 91 -14.52 3.92 9.60
N GLU A 92 -14.57 4.98 10.41
CA GLU A 92 -13.41 5.43 11.17
C GLU A 92 -12.80 4.30 12.02
N GLY A 93 -11.47 4.29 12.12
CA GLY A 93 -10.72 3.25 12.80
C GLY A 93 -10.44 2.00 11.96
N THR A 94 -11.12 1.80 10.81
CA THR A 94 -10.82 0.69 9.89
C THR A 94 -9.36 0.75 9.46
N HIS A 95 -8.66 -0.38 9.46
CA HIS A 95 -7.29 -0.46 8.98
C HIS A 95 -7.24 -0.78 7.48
N ILE A 96 -6.78 0.18 6.69
CA ILE A 96 -6.56 0.00 5.25
C ILE A 96 -5.08 -0.14 4.98
N VAL A 97 -4.72 -1.06 4.08
CA VAL A 97 -3.37 -1.25 3.55
C VAL A 97 -3.41 -0.99 2.05
N SER A 98 -2.70 0.03 1.57
CA SER A 98 -2.61 0.36 0.15
C SER A 98 -1.30 -0.13 -0.45
N LEU A 99 -1.38 -0.80 -1.59
CA LEU A 99 -0.24 -1.15 -2.44
C LEU A 99 -0.42 -0.52 -3.82
N ASP A 100 0.69 -0.14 -4.45
CA ASP A 100 0.69 0.18 -5.88
C ASP A 100 0.45 -1.08 -6.72
N ASP A 101 0.00 -0.90 -7.97
CA ASP A 101 -0.34 -1.99 -8.89
C ASP A 101 0.87 -2.64 -9.61
N ASP A 102 2.10 -2.20 -9.32
CA ASP A 102 3.30 -2.69 -9.97
C ASP A 102 4.42 -3.17 -9.04
N ILE A 103 4.07 -3.58 -7.82
CA ILE A 103 4.98 -4.20 -6.86
C ILE A 103 5.43 -5.57 -7.38
N GLU A 104 6.72 -5.72 -7.66
CA GLU A 104 7.31 -6.96 -8.19
C GLU A 104 7.80 -7.89 -7.06
N GLU A 105 8.29 -7.30 -5.98
CA GLU A 105 8.87 -8.04 -4.86
C GLU A 105 8.75 -7.26 -3.55
N LEU A 106 8.54 -7.99 -2.45
CA LEU A 106 8.73 -7.50 -1.09
C LEU A 106 10.00 -8.14 -0.54
N SER A 107 10.84 -7.35 0.10
CA SER A 107 12.10 -7.80 0.67
C SER A 107 12.32 -7.18 2.04
N PHE A 108 13.22 -7.77 2.81
CA PHE A 108 13.66 -7.23 4.09
C PHE A 108 15.18 -7.29 4.23
N LYS A 109 15.73 -6.34 4.99
CA LYS A 109 17.14 -6.36 5.39
C LYS A 109 17.32 -7.31 6.55
N ALA A 110 17.95 -8.46 6.28
CA ALA A 110 18.11 -9.55 7.22
C ALA A 110 19.31 -9.37 8.15
N THR A 111 20.36 -8.69 7.67
CA THR A 111 21.61 -8.46 8.41
C THR A 111 22.11 -7.05 8.17
N GLU A 112 22.98 -6.56 9.06
CA GLU A 112 23.62 -5.28 8.85
C GLU A 112 24.57 -5.29 7.63
N GLY A 113 24.88 -4.10 7.13
CA GLY A 113 25.72 -3.90 5.94
C GLY A 113 25.05 -3.08 4.84
N THR A 114 25.78 -2.88 3.75
CA THR A 114 25.38 -1.97 2.65
C THR A 114 25.24 -2.68 1.29
N THR A 115 25.52 -3.98 1.23
CA THR A 115 25.53 -4.77 -0.01
C THR A 115 24.20 -5.48 -0.24
N ALA A 116 23.91 -5.84 -1.49
CA ALA A 116 22.65 -6.50 -1.88
C ALA A 116 22.41 -7.84 -1.17
N GLY A 117 23.48 -8.56 -0.80
CA GLY A 117 23.39 -9.85 -0.08
C GLY A 117 22.78 -9.75 1.33
N THR A 118 22.60 -8.53 1.86
CA THR A 118 21.90 -8.30 3.13
C THR A 118 20.38 -8.34 3.01
N LEU A 119 19.84 -8.24 1.78
CA LEU A 119 18.40 -8.32 1.53
C LEU A 119 17.98 -9.75 1.24
N LYS A 120 16.83 -10.13 1.79
CA LYS A 120 16.15 -11.39 1.49
C LYS A 120 14.72 -11.09 1.05
N THR A 121 14.20 -11.90 0.15
CA THR A 121 12.79 -11.88 -0.21
C THR A 121 11.95 -12.11 1.05
N LEU A 122 10.85 -11.38 1.17
CA LEU A 122 9.92 -11.52 2.29
C LEU A 122 9.30 -12.94 2.25
N PRO A 123 9.39 -13.74 3.33
CA PRO A 123 8.82 -15.08 3.33
C PRO A 123 7.30 -15.06 3.16
N PRO A 124 6.68 -16.18 2.71
CA PRO A 124 5.22 -16.30 2.66
C PRO A 124 4.55 -15.95 4.00
N SER A 125 3.32 -15.44 3.94
CA SER A 125 2.49 -15.03 5.09
C SER A 125 3.07 -13.93 6.00
N SER A 126 4.26 -13.41 5.69
CA SER A 126 4.89 -12.38 6.53
C SER A 126 4.23 -11.02 6.37
N LEU A 127 3.68 -10.71 5.19
CA LEU A 127 2.97 -9.45 4.97
C LEU A 127 1.78 -9.28 5.92
N GLU A 128 0.93 -10.30 6.09
CA GLU A 128 -0.21 -10.24 7.02
C GLU A 128 0.26 -10.07 8.47
N ALA A 129 1.33 -10.76 8.87
CA ALA A 129 1.92 -10.58 10.20
C ALA A 129 2.41 -9.14 10.43
N ILE A 130 3.03 -8.52 9.41
CA ILE A 130 3.47 -7.12 9.47
C ILE A 130 2.28 -6.17 9.56
N VAL A 131 1.20 -6.42 8.79
CA VAL A 131 -0.03 -5.63 8.83
C VAL A 131 -0.65 -5.64 10.23
N HIS A 132 -0.76 -6.82 10.85
CA HIS A 132 -1.26 -6.94 12.22
C HIS A 132 -0.36 -6.24 13.24
N HIS A 133 0.94 -6.46 13.16
CA HIS A 133 1.88 -5.79 14.05
C HIS A 133 1.81 -4.26 13.92
N ALA A 134 1.68 -3.75 12.69
CA ALA A 134 1.57 -2.31 12.45
C ALA A 134 0.25 -1.75 12.99
N HIS A 135 -0.85 -2.50 12.90
CA HIS A 135 -2.11 -2.14 13.51
C HIS A 135 -1.99 -1.99 15.03
N ASP A 136 -1.44 -3.01 15.70
CA ASP A 136 -1.31 -3.02 17.16
C ASP A 136 -0.38 -1.90 17.63
N LEU A 137 0.71 -1.68 16.90
CA LEU A 137 1.63 -0.58 17.18
C LEU A 137 1.01 0.79 16.95
N MET A 138 0.14 0.95 15.93
CA MET A 138 -0.65 2.16 15.73
C MET A 138 -1.58 2.44 16.92
N LEU A 139 -2.24 1.42 17.47
CA LEU A 139 -3.07 1.59 18.66
C LEU A 139 -2.24 1.96 19.89
N GLN A 140 -1.13 1.26 20.13
CA GLN A 140 -0.27 1.48 21.28
C GLN A 140 0.33 2.88 21.32
N GLU A 141 0.79 3.37 20.16
CA GLU A 141 1.54 4.62 20.05
C GLU A 141 0.63 5.81 19.68
N ASN A 142 -0.70 5.60 19.59
CA ASN A 142 -1.67 6.54 19.03
C ASN A 142 -1.26 7.08 17.65
N ALA A 143 -0.67 6.21 16.82
CA ALA A 143 -0.34 6.51 15.43
C ALA A 143 -1.50 6.13 14.50
N TYR A 144 -1.56 6.78 13.34
CA TYR A 144 -2.61 6.54 12.34
C TYR A 144 -2.07 6.16 10.97
N ILE A 145 -0.75 6.12 10.77
CA ILE A 145 -0.13 5.72 9.51
C ILE A 145 1.17 4.98 9.73
N TRP A 146 1.43 4.01 8.86
CA TRP A 146 2.71 3.32 8.76
C TRP A 146 3.12 3.06 7.32
N GLY A 147 4.42 2.83 7.09
CA GLY A 147 4.91 2.39 5.78
C GLY A 147 6.25 1.67 5.83
N PHE A 148 6.65 1.14 4.68
CA PHE A 148 7.97 0.52 4.50
C PHE A 148 9.05 1.57 4.21
N SER A 149 10.31 1.12 4.14
CA SER A 149 11.41 1.93 3.65
C SER A 149 11.10 2.43 2.24
N THR A 150 11.43 3.70 2.03
CA THR A 150 11.24 4.41 0.75
C THR A 150 12.29 4.00 -0.28
N SER A 151 13.31 3.25 0.15
CA SER A 151 14.42 2.76 -0.66
C SER A 151 14.60 1.26 -0.47
N SER A 152 14.79 0.55 -1.56
CA SER A 152 15.26 -0.83 -1.58
C SER A 152 16.80 -0.94 -1.59
N GLN A 153 17.51 0.17 -1.41
CA GLN A 153 18.98 0.15 -1.33
C GLN A 153 19.40 -0.20 0.10
N PRO A 154 20.21 -1.25 0.33
CA PRO A 154 20.56 -1.72 1.67
C PRO A 154 21.21 -0.66 2.57
N ARG A 155 21.98 0.27 1.98
CA ARG A 155 22.62 1.39 2.69
C ARG A 155 21.62 2.34 3.37
N ASN A 156 20.38 2.40 2.88
CA ASN A 156 19.33 3.28 3.37
C ASN A 156 18.34 2.54 4.28
N MET A 157 18.48 1.23 4.42
CA MET A 157 17.61 0.37 5.22
C MET A 157 18.29 0.03 6.56
N VAL A 158 17.48 -0.12 7.60
CA VAL A 158 17.95 -0.32 8.99
C VAL A 158 17.32 -1.59 9.54
N VAL A 159 18.13 -2.54 10.00
CA VAL A 159 17.65 -3.82 10.54
C VAL A 159 16.91 -3.57 11.86
N GLY A 160 15.78 -4.26 12.06
CA GLY A 160 15.05 -4.25 13.34
C GLY A 160 14.42 -2.91 13.77
N ASN A 161 14.63 -1.83 13.02
CA ASN A 161 14.15 -0.50 13.39
C ASN A 161 12.76 -0.18 12.82
N ILE A 162 11.89 0.32 13.71
CA ILE A 162 10.63 0.98 13.35
C ILE A 162 10.72 2.41 13.87
N SER A 163 10.86 3.39 12.97
CA SER A 163 10.94 4.79 13.38
C SER A 163 9.58 5.30 13.84
N ARG A 164 9.56 6.18 14.86
CA ARG A 164 8.37 6.96 15.30
C ARG A 164 8.45 8.44 14.87
N LYS A 165 9.59 8.85 14.29
CA LYS A 165 9.91 10.25 14.01
C LYS A 165 9.25 10.71 12.71
N ASN A 166 9.19 12.03 12.52
CA ASN A 166 8.83 12.62 11.24
C ASN A 166 9.65 11.97 10.11
N GLY A 167 8.97 11.63 9.03
CA GLY A 167 9.62 11.19 7.82
C GLY A 167 8.65 10.65 6.79
N PHE A 168 9.20 10.40 5.62
CA PHE A 168 8.44 10.09 4.42
C PHE A 168 7.88 8.65 4.44
N VAL A 169 6.58 8.53 4.22
CA VAL A 169 5.84 7.29 3.94
C VAL A 169 5.46 7.31 2.46
N ASN A 170 6.14 6.48 1.66
CA ASN A 170 5.89 6.43 0.22
C ASN A 170 4.53 5.79 -0.12
N GLY A 171 4.05 6.03 -1.33
CA GLY A 171 2.78 5.51 -1.83
C GLY A 171 2.79 4.02 -2.20
N PHE A 172 3.97 3.39 -2.36
CA PHE A 172 4.10 2.03 -2.89
C PHE A 172 3.50 0.97 -1.96
N ILE A 173 3.74 1.09 -0.66
CA ILE A 173 3.14 0.23 0.37
C ILE A 173 3.07 0.97 1.71
N TYR A 174 1.85 1.20 2.16
CA TYR A 174 1.58 1.85 3.44
C TYR A 174 0.22 1.42 3.97
N GLY A 175 -0.01 1.64 5.26
CA GLY A 175 -1.33 1.43 5.85
C GLY A 175 -1.69 2.56 6.78
N TRP A 176 -2.99 2.73 7.00
CA TRP A 176 -3.51 3.77 7.88
C TRP A 176 -4.79 3.33 8.56
N ARG A 177 -5.07 3.96 9.70
CA ARG A 177 -6.38 3.89 10.36
C ARG A 177 -7.24 5.02 9.84
N VAL A 178 -8.40 4.69 9.30
CA VAL A 178 -9.31 5.65 8.67
C VAL A 178 -9.72 6.73 9.66
N ARG A 179 -9.66 7.99 9.21
CA ARG A 179 -10.23 9.17 9.87
C ARG A 179 -10.88 10.03 8.79
N HIS A 180 -12.11 10.46 9.01
CA HIS A 180 -12.84 11.34 8.09
C HIS A 180 -12.57 12.81 8.40
N ASP A 181 -11.30 13.11 8.67
CA ASP A 181 -10.85 14.45 9.01
C ASP A 181 -10.34 15.18 7.76
N PRO A 182 -11.00 16.26 7.31
CA PRO A 182 -10.59 17.01 6.12
C PRO A 182 -9.18 17.58 6.21
N SER A 183 -8.63 17.78 7.42
CA SER A 183 -7.26 18.25 7.61
C SER A 183 -6.21 17.24 7.14
N LEU A 184 -6.58 15.98 6.93
CA LEU A 184 -5.71 14.91 6.44
C LEU A 184 -5.80 14.72 4.92
N GLN A 185 -6.76 15.37 4.26
CA GLN A 185 -6.88 15.32 2.82
C GLN A 185 -5.71 16.08 2.17
N SER A 186 -4.93 15.38 1.36
CA SER A 186 -3.86 15.98 0.57
C SER A 186 -4.44 16.94 -0.47
N ILE A 187 -3.81 18.11 -0.66
CA ILE A 187 -4.23 19.17 -1.60
C ILE A 187 -3.20 19.42 -2.71
N PHE A 188 -1.98 18.90 -2.59
CA PHE A 188 -0.96 18.93 -3.63
C PHE A 188 -1.01 17.66 -4.49
N SER A 189 -0.59 17.74 -5.74
CA SER A 189 -0.64 16.62 -6.69
C SER A 189 0.55 15.66 -6.54
N SER A 190 0.54 14.56 -7.29
CA SER A 190 1.72 13.69 -7.46
C SER A 190 2.88 14.49 -8.09
N PRO A 191 4.15 14.29 -7.69
CA PRO A 191 4.67 13.33 -6.70
C PRO A 191 4.70 13.83 -5.23
N THR A 192 4.23 15.05 -4.97
CA THR A 192 4.29 15.67 -3.63
C THR A 192 3.26 15.15 -2.62
N GLU A 193 2.23 14.45 -3.10
CA GLU A 193 1.10 13.94 -2.30
C GLU A 193 1.56 13.03 -1.14
N ASP A 194 2.51 12.13 -1.36
CA ASP A 194 3.03 11.24 -0.33
C ASP A 194 3.74 12.02 0.80
N ALA A 195 4.45 13.08 0.44
CA ALA A 195 5.20 13.92 1.38
C ALA A 195 4.23 14.75 2.21
N GLU A 196 3.23 15.33 1.55
CA GLU A 196 2.15 16.04 2.20
C GLU A 196 1.40 15.12 3.19
N ARG A 197 0.98 13.92 2.76
CA ARG A 197 0.31 12.95 3.62
C ARG A 197 1.15 12.64 4.86
N SER A 198 2.44 12.35 4.66
CA SER A 198 3.38 12.07 5.76
C SER A 198 3.44 13.22 6.78
N VAL A 199 3.56 14.46 6.28
CA VAL A 199 3.64 15.66 7.13
C VAL A 199 2.32 15.93 7.84
N ARG A 200 1.16 15.78 7.18
CA ARG A 200 -0.16 15.99 7.79
C ARG A 200 -0.40 15.03 8.95
N PHE A 201 -0.12 13.74 8.76
CA PHE A 201 -0.23 12.75 9.83
C PHE A 201 0.76 13.05 10.96
N PHE A 202 2.03 13.35 10.66
CA PHE A 202 3.00 13.69 11.71
C PHE A 202 2.65 14.98 12.47
N ALA A 203 2.15 16.01 11.78
CA ALA A 203 1.77 17.27 12.40
C ALA A 203 0.63 17.07 13.41
N LYS A 204 -0.33 16.19 13.08
CA LYS A 204 -1.50 15.90 13.90
C LYS A 204 -1.21 14.91 15.02
N ASP A 205 -0.47 13.84 14.71
CA ASP A 205 -0.32 12.68 15.60
C ASP A 205 1.02 12.69 16.34
N ARG A 206 1.98 13.51 15.90
CA ARG A 206 3.36 13.58 16.42
C ARG A 206 4.15 12.27 16.29
N VAL A 207 3.57 11.29 15.60
CA VAL A 207 4.16 9.97 15.33
C VAL A 207 3.78 9.49 13.93
N VAL A 208 4.75 8.90 13.25
CA VAL A 208 4.56 8.14 12.01
C VAL A 208 5.41 6.88 12.12
N LEU A 209 4.83 5.72 11.87
CA LEU A 209 5.53 4.44 11.99
C LEU A 209 6.23 4.10 10.67
N ARG A 210 7.54 3.89 10.67
CA ARG A 210 8.29 3.51 9.45
C ARG A 210 9.15 2.30 9.68
N TYR A 211 8.79 1.20 9.03
CA TYR A 211 9.54 -0.05 9.06
C TYR A 211 10.77 0.08 8.17
N GLY A 212 11.91 0.40 8.77
CA GLY A 212 13.15 0.67 8.05
C GLY A 212 13.81 -0.57 7.44
N MET A 213 13.40 -1.76 7.88
CA MET A 213 13.93 -3.04 7.41
C MET A 213 13.17 -3.61 6.23
N TYR A 214 11.94 -3.18 5.95
CA TYR A 214 11.12 -3.71 4.85
C TYR A 214 11.14 -2.76 3.66
N CYS A 215 11.13 -3.30 2.45
CA CYS A 215 11.02 -2.51 1.24
C CYS A 215 10.22 -3.26 0.17
N ALA A 216 9.73 -2.52 -0.82
CA ALA A 216 9.12 -3.06 -2.01
C ALA A 216 9.94 -2.65 -3.25
N ARG A 217 10.05 -3.54 -4.24
CA ARG A 217 10.59 -3.22 -5.55
C ARG A 217 9.42 -2.92 -6.50
N THR A 218 9.46 -1.73 -7.10
CA THR A 218 8.60 -1.31 -8.21
C THR A 218 9.49 -0.93 -9.39
N LYS A 219 8.99 -1.09 -10.61
CA LYS A 219 9.65 -0.53 -11.80
C LYS A 219 9.22 0.92 -11.96
N PHE A 220 10.05 1.83 -11.46
CA PHE A 220 9.95 3.23 -11.84
C PHE A 220 10.31 3.38 -13.33
N LYS A 221 9.30 3.43 -14.19
CA LYS A 221 9.41 4.10 -15.48
C LYS A 221 8.76 5.47 -15.32
N ALA A 222 9.54 6.48 -14.93
CA ALA A 222 9.14 7.83 -15.34
C ALA A 222 9.01 7.80 -16.87
N PRO A 223 7.95 8.38 -17.45
CA PRO A 223 7.99 8.70 -18.86
C PRO A 223 9.22 9.59 -19.08
N ALA A 224 10.06 9.22 -20.05
CA ALA A 224 10.95 10.17 -20.69
C ALA A 224 10.11 11.15 -21.52
#